data_AF-A0A520D5M9-F1
#
_entry.id   AF-A0A520D5M9-F1
#
_cell.length_a   1.000
_cell.length_b   1.000
_cell.length_c   1.000
_cell.angle_alpha   90.00
_cell.angle_beta   90.00
_cell.angle_gamma   90.00
#
_symmetry.space_group_name_H-M   'P 1'
#
loop_
_entity.id
_entity.type
_entity.pdbx_description
1 polymer ?
#
loop_
_entity_poly.entity_id
_entity_poly.type
_entity_poly.pdbx_seq_one_letter_code
_entity_poly.pdbx_strand_id
1 'polypeptide(L)'
;MRIILCFFCFIFFYSAAFGQDNYDADLIPSNLKNRANATIRKEETIIDMRSPDNVMLSVKKAITVLNKNGEDNARLVLFYDKNTSIKSIKG
;
A
#
# COMPACT_ATOMS: atom_id res chain seq x y z
N MET A 1 22.59 -31.04 -22.24
CA MET A 1 22.85 -30.74 -20.81
C MET A 1 22.83 -29.26 -20.49
N ARG A 2 23.51 -28.36 -21.23
CA ARG A 2 23.47 -26.89 -21.00
C ARG A 2 22.05 -26.29 -21.01
N ILE A 3 21.20 -26.66 -21.98
CA ILE A 3 19.83 -26.12 -22.09
C ILE A 3 18.94 -26.54 -20.91
N ILE A 4 19.05 -27.78 -20.44
CA ILE A 4 18.30 -28.30 -19.29
C ILE A 4 18.72 -27.57 -18.01
N LEU A 5 20.02 -27.28 -17.86
CA LEU A 5 20.54 -26.51 -16.73
C LEU A 5 20.04 -25.06 -16.75
N CYS A 6 20.01 -24.42 -17.92
CA CYS A 6 19.44 -23.07 -18.07
C CYS A 6 17.94 -23.04 -17.75
N PHE A 7 17.19 -24.07 -18.14
CA PHE A 7 15.76 -24.19 -17.84
C PHE A 7 15.50 -24.33 -16.34
N PHE A 8 16.32 -25.15 -15.65
CA PHE A 8 16.24 -25.30 -14.19
C PHE A 8 16.59 -24.00 -13.45
N CYS A 9 17.60 -23.26 -13.90
CA CYS A 9 17.89 -21.92 -13.36
C CYS A 9 16.72 -20.95 -13.54
N PHE A 10 16.06 -20.96 -14.70
CA PHE A 10 14.96 -20.04 -14.99
C PHE A 10 13.75 -20.29 -14.09
N ILE A 11 13.41 -21.56 -13.81
CA ILE A 11 12.34 -21.93 -12.87
C ILE A 11 12.64 -21.46 -11.45
N PHE A 12 13.89 -21.58 -11.01
CA PHE A 12 14.29 -21.16 -9.66
C PHE A 12 14.20 -19.63 -9.48
N PHE A 13 14.50 -18.86 -10.53
CA PHE A 13 14.34 -17.40 -10.52
C PHE A 13 12.88 -16.95 -10.48
N TYR A 14 11.95 -17.70 -11.10
CA TYR A 14 10.52 -17.35 -11.08
C TYR A 14 9.91 -17.41 -9.67
N SER A 15 10.31 -18.40 -8.85
CA SER A 15 9.82 -18.54 -7.46
C SER A 15 10.31 -17.45 -6.50
N ALA A 16 11.30 -16.65 -6.87
CA ALA A 16 11.87 -15.60 -6.02
C ALA A 16 11.27 -14.20 -6.26
N ALA A 17 10.28 -14.08 -7.15
CA ALA A 17 9.64 -12.80 -7.42
C ALA A 17 8.69 -12.41 -6.27
N PHE A 18 9.13 -11.51 -5.41
CA PHE A 18 8.27 -10.85 -4.43
C PHE A 18 7.60 -9.64 -5.11
N GLY A 19 6.29 -9.73 -5.29
CA GLY A 19 5.45 -8.63 -5.78
C GLY A 19 4.97 -7.70 -4.65
N GLN A 20 4.09 -6.77 -5.00
CA GLN A 20 3.39 -5.94 -4.02
C GLN A 20 2.61 -6.78 -3.00
N ASP A 21 2.37 -6.19 -1.82
CA ASP A 21 1.42 -6.74 -0.83
C ASP A 21 0.11 -7.14 -1.54
N ASN A 22 -0.44 -8.32 -1.21
CA ASN A 22 -1.64 -8.82 -1.88
C ASN A 22 -2.89 -8.03 -1.44
N TYR A 23 -3.31 -7.08 -2.27
CA TYR A 23 -4.52 -6.26 -2.08
C TYR A 23 -5.67 -6.65 -3.01
N ASP A 24 -5.76 -7.92 -3.44
CA ASP A 24 -6.91 -8.40 -4.21
C ASP A 24 -8.23 -8.04 -3.50
N ALA A 25 -9.16 -7.47 -4.26
CA ALA A 25 -10.46 -7.03 -3.77
C ALA A 25 -11.35 -8.21 -3.37
N ASP A 26 -11.15 -9.38 -3.97
CA ASP A 26 -11.89 -10.59 -3.64
C ASP A 26 -11.56 -11.10 -2.23
N LEU A 27 -10.32 -10.85 -1.78
CA LEU A 27 -9.86 -11.16 -0.43
C LEU A 27 -10.43 -10.21 0.65
N ILE A 28 -11.26 -9.22 0.29
CA ILE A 28 -11.98 -8.42 1.30
C ILE A 28 -13.09 -9.29 1.92
N PRO A 29 -13.11 -9.46 3.26
CA PRO A 29 -14.21 -10.13 3.96
C PRO A 29 -15.58 -9.57 3.59
N SER A 30 -16.57 -10.45 3.44
CA SER A 30 -17.93 -10.06 3.00
C SER A 30 -18.60 -9.06 3.92
N ASN A 31 -18.35 -9.14 5.23
CA ASN A 31 -18.84 -8.17 6.22
C ASN A 31 -18.28 -6.75 6.01
N LEU A 32 -17.07 -6.61 5.46
CA LEU A 32 -16.45 -5.32 5.14
C LEU A 32 -16.85 -4.78 3.77
N LYS A 33 -17.41 -5.62 2.88
CA LYS A 33 -17.99 -5.21 1.59
C LYS A 33 -19.45 -4.78 1.72
N ASN A 34 -20.18 -5.33 2.70
CA ASN A 34 -21.61 -5.10 2.83
C ASN A 34 -21.92 -3.61 3.04
N ARG A 35 -22.58 -3.00 2.07
CA ARG A 35 -22.97 -1.56 2.04
C ARG A 35 -21.79 -0.58 2.14
N ALA A 36 -20.55 -1.03 1.90
CA ALA A 36 -19.38 -0.17 1.89
C ALA A 36 -19.17 0.45 0.49
N ASN A 37 -18.78 1.72 0.44
CA ASN A 37 -18.36 2.37 -0.82
C ASN A 37 -16.86 2.21 -1.09
N ALA A 38 -16.06 2.02 -0.03
CA ALA A 38 -14.65 1.72 -0.07
C ALA A 38 -14.25 0.98 1.22
N THR A 39 -13.13 0.27 1.20
CA THR A 39 -12.59 -0.46 2.35
C THR A 39 -11.10 -0.16 2.51
N ILE A 40 -10.69 0.25 3.71
CA ILE A 40 -9.28 0.40 4.07
C ILE A 40 -8.68 -1.00 4.24
N ARG A 41 -7.69 -1.34 3.41
CA ARG A 41 -6.99 -2.64 3.40
C ARG A 41 -5.79 -2.65 4.33
N LYS A 42 -5.10 -1.52 4.43
CA LYS A 42 -3.96 -1.29 5.32
C LYS A 42 -3.93 0.18 5.69
N GLU A 43 -3.66 0.44 6.96
CA GLU A 43 -3.35 1.78 7.46
C GLU A 43 -2.29 1.63 8.53
N GLU A 44 -1.12 2.20 8.26
CA GLU A 44 0.02 2.18 9.16
C GLU A 44 0.51 3.62 9.31
N THR A 45 0.63 4.05 10.56
CA THR A 45 1.18 5.36 10.91
C THR A 45 2.37 5.14 11.83
N ILE A 46 3.54 5.59 11.38
CA ILE A 46 4.78 5.52 12.14
C ILE A 46 5.16 6.94 12.55
N ILE A 47 5.32 7.16 13.85
CA ILE A 47 5.78 8.42 14.43
C ILE A 47 7.19 8.16 14.98
N ASP A 48 8.18 8.78 14.34
CA ASP A 48 9.60 8.68 14.71
C ASP A 48 10.05 10.01 15.31
N MET A 49 10.08 10.08 16.65
CA MET A 49 10.51 11.24 17.42
C MET A 49 12.02 11.17 17.66
N ARG A 50 12.79 11.95 16.90
CA ARG A 50 14.25 12.00 16.99
C ARG A 50 14.73 13.05 17.98
N SER A 51 13.99 14.16 18.08
CA SER A 51 14.14 15.21 19.09
C SER A 51 12.82 15.99 19.21
N PRO A 52 12.66 16.92 20.18
CA PRO A 52 11.43 17.71 20.34
C PRO A 52 11.01 18.47 19.07
N ASP A 53 11.98 18.96 18.30
CA ASP A 53 11.75 19.74 17.07
C ASP A 53 11.96 18.91 15.78
N ASN A 54 12.22 17.61 15.91
CA ASN A 54 12.48 16.71 14.78
C ASN A 54 11.64 15.43 14.90
N VAL A 55 10.45 15.48 14.32
CA VAL A 55 9.50 14.37 14.28
C VAL A 55 9.23 14.00 12.83
N MET A 56 9.36 12.72 12.50
CA MET A 56 9.00 12.19 11.19
C MET A 56 7.69 11.40 11.28
N LEU A 57 6.71 11.77 10.47
CA LEU A 57 5.44 11.07 10.32
C LEU A 57 5.43 10.32 8.98
N SER A 58 5.32 9.00 9.02
CA SER A 58 5.16 8.17 7.82
C SER A 58 3.81 7.48 7.84
N VAL A 59 3.00 7.69 6.81
CA VAL A 59 1.68 7.08 6.67
C VAL A 59 1.67 6.21 5.42
N LYS A 60 1.32 4.93 5.56
CA LYS A 60 1.06 4.01 4.45
C LYS A 60 -0.40 3.58 4.52
N LYS A 61 -1.15 3.86 3.44
CA LYS A 61 -2.57 3.51 3.34
C LYS A 61 -2.84 2.80 2.02
N ALA A 62 -3.62 1.73 2.07
CA ALA A 62 -4.18 1.05 0.90
C ALA A 62 -5.69 1.02 1.04
N ILE A 63 -6.41 1.52 0.04
CA ILE A 63 -7.88 1.57 0.04
C ILE A 63 -8.37 0.92 -1.25
N THR A 64 -9.35 0.03 -1.15
CA THR A 64 -10.09 -0.47 -2.30
C THR A 64 -11.39 0.29 -2.41
N VAL A 65 -11.61 0.98 -3.53
CA VAL A 65 -12.88 1.65 -3.83
C VAL A 65 -13.81 0.65 -4.53
N LEU A 66 -15.00 0.45 -3.96
CA LEU A 66 -15.94 -0.61 -4.39
C LEU A 66 -16.98 -0.11 -5.38
N ASN A 67 -17.31 1.18 -5.36
CA ASN A 67 -18.29 1.78 -6.27
C ASN A 67 -18.06 3.30 -6.43
N LYS A 68 -18.81 3.92 -7.34
CA LYS A 68 -18.73 5.36 -7.66
C LYS A 68 -18.94 6.30 -6.46
N ASN A 69 -19.73 5.90 -5.46
CA ASN A 69 -19.97 6.73 -4.29
C ASN A 69 -18.74 6.77 -3.35
N GLY A 70 -17.72 5.95 -3.62
CA GLY A 70 -16.46 5.93 -2.88
C GLY A 70 -15.33 6.71 -3.54
N GLU A 71 -15.57 7.38 -4.67
CA GLU A 71 -14.56 8.06 -5.50
C GLU A 71 -13.69 9.05 -4.72
N ASP A 72 -14.26 9.78 -3.75
CA ASP A 72 -13.48 10.71 -2.93
C ASP A 72 -12.40 10.02 -2.08
N ASN A 73 -12.57 8.74 -1.76
CA ASN A 73 -11.55 7.93 -1.07
C ASN A 73 -10.40 7.49 -1.99
N ALA A 74 -10.53 7.62 -3.31
CA ALA A 74 -9.43 7.38 -4.24
C ALA A 74 -8.45 8.56 -4.27
N ARG A 75 -8.84 9.73 -3.75
CA ARG A 75 -8.00 10.93 -3.76
C ARG A 75 -6.90 10.81 -2.71
N LEU A 76 -5.66 11.08 -3.13
CA LEU A 76 -4.54 11.27 -2.20
C LEU A 76 -4.53 12.73 -1.72
N VAL A 77 -5.09 12.96 -0.53
CA VAL A 77 -5.13 14.29 0.11
C VAL A 77 -4.07 14.35 1.20
N LEU A 78 -3.23 15.39 1.17
CA LEU A 78 -2.15 15.60 2.13
C LEU A 78 -2.25 17.01 2.70
N PHE A 79 -2.30 17.10 4.02
CA PHE A 79 -2.32 18.37 4.74
C PHE A 79 -0.90 18.80 5.12
N TYR A 80 -0.65 20.10 5.07
CA TYR A 80 0.62 20.70 5.48
C TYR A 80 0.36 22.07 6.10
N ASP A 81 1.30 22.56 6.90
CA ASP A 81 1.25 23.88 7.53
C ASP A 81 2.67 24.43 7.72
N LYS A 82 2.82 25.52 8.50
CA LYS A 82 4.13 26.12 8.76
C LYS A 82 5.09 25.22 9.55
N ASN A 83 4.57 24.26 10.30
CA ASN A 83 5.33 23.36 11.15
C ASN A 83 5.47 21.96 10.51
N THR A 84 4.66 21.63 9.51
CA THR A 84 4.60 20.32 8.86
C THR A 84 4.89 20.45 7.38
N SER A 85 6.04 19.92 6.95
CA SER A 85 6.43 19.85 5.53
C SER A 85 6.30 18.44 4.98
N ILE A 86 5.77 18.29 3.78
CA ILE A 86 5.75 17.01 3.06
C ILE A 86 7.15 16.71 2.53
N LYS A 87 7.76 15.61 2.97
CA LYS A 87 9.11 15.19 2.50
C LYS A 87 9.09 14.33 1.25
N SER A 88 8.12 13.43 1.13
CA SER A 88 7.98 12.57 -0.05
C SER A 88 6.56 12.01 -0.14
N ILE A 89 6.13 11.70 -1.36
CA ILE A 89 4.83 11.10 -1.65
C ILE A 89 5.04 9.99 -2.68
N LYS A 90 4.39 8.85 -2.47
CA LYS A 90 4.35 7.71 -3.39
C LYS A 90 2.94 7.12 -3.36
N GLY A 91 2.44 6.71 -4.52
CA GLY A 91 1.16 6.03 -4.71
C GLY A 91 1.34 4.83 -5.64
#